data_AF-A0A7K1C0K5-F1
#
_entry.id   AF-A0A7K1C0K5-F1
#
_cell.length_a   1.000
_cell.length_b   1.000
_cell.length_c   1.000
_cell.angle_alpha   90.00
_cell.angle_beta   90.00
_cell.angle_gamma   90.00
#
_symmetry.space_group_name_H-M   'P 1'
#
loop_
_entity.id
_entity.type
_entity.pdbx_description
1 polymer ?
#
loop_
_entity_poly.entity_id
_entity_poly.type
_entity_poly.pdbx_seq_one_letter_code
_entity_poly.pdbx_strand_id
1 'polypeptide(L)'
;MTNLAATPNRAVIIGSDARLEIDRTFYNPTTWRVINFKDEVVAGSDKRYVGHGLREEAVEFARCFRAGEKESPMLPHSEILSIMGTITEIADQIGLKFEKFAE
;
A
#
# COMPACT_ATOMS: atom_id res chain seq x y z
N MET A 1 18.51 -11.22 -1.11
CA MET A 1 17.79 -9.94 -0.88
C MET A 1 18.70 -8.83 -1.36
N THR A 2 18.41 -8.19 -2.50
CA THR A 2 19.34 -7.27 -3.20
C THR A 2 19.28 -5.82 -2.72
N ASN A 3 18.38 -5.47 -1.80
CA ASN A 3 18.23 -4.11 -1.27
C ASN A 3 18.65 -4.01 0.20
N LEU A 4 19.95 -4.23 0.47
CA LEU A 4 20.50 -4.30 1.84
C LEU A 4 20.59 -2.93 2.52
N ALA A 5 20.89 -1.87 1.78
CA ALA A 5 20.93 -0.50 2.32
C ALA A 5 19.52 0.11 2.49
N ALA A 6 18.54 -0.46 1.77
CA ALA A 6 17.15 -0.06 1.70
C ALA A 6 16.94 1.43 1.31
N THR A 7 16.11 1.67 0.30
CA THR A 7 15.73 3.03 -0.12
C THR A 7 14.86 3.72 0.96
N PRO A 8 14.58 5.03 0.86
CA PRO A 8 13.78 5.74 1.86
C PRO A 8 12.42 5.10 2.15
N ASN A 9 11.80 4.46 1.15
CA ASN A 9 10.55 3.71 1.28
C ASN A 9 9.44 4.48 2.04
N ARG A 10 9.32 5.78 1.75
CA ARG A 10 8.27 6.67 2.25
C ARG A 10 7.26 6.94 1.14
N ALA A 11 6.04 7.32 1.50
CA ALA A 11 5.04 7.79 0.56
C ALA A 11 4.59 9.21 0.94
N VAL A 12 4.25 10.02 -0.07
CA VAL A 12 3.73 11.38 0.12
C VAL A 12 2.55 11.58 -0.83
N ILE A 13 1.47 12.18 -0.33
CA ILE A 13 0.34 12.64 -1.12
C ILE A 13 0.25 14.15 -0.95
N ILE A 14 0.27 14.90 -2.05
CA ILE A 14 0.24 16.37 -2.04
C ILE A 14 -1.16 16.82 -2.49
N GLY A 15 -1.87 17.53 -1.60
CA GLY A 15 -3.11 18.21 -1.90
C GLY A 15 -2.91 19.72 -2.01
N SER A 16 -4.00 20.46 -2.25
CA SER A 16 -3.98 21.93 -2.32
C SER A 16 -3.67 22.60 -0.97
N ASP A 17 -4.16 22.00 0.12
CA ASP A 17 -4.16 22.65 1.44
C ASP A 17 -3.05 22.11 2.36
N ALA A 18 -2.61 20.87 2.09
CA ALA A 18 -1.67 20.14 2.91
C ALA A 18 -1.04 18.98 2.12
N ARG A 19 0.02 18.40 2.68
CA ARG A 19 0.60 17.12 2.26
C ARG A 19 0.47 16.08 3.36
N LEU A 20 0.17 14.84 2.99
CA LEU A 20 0.27 13.67 3.85
C LEU A 20 1.65 13.03 3.64
N GLU A 21 2.43 12.90 4.70
CA GLU A 21 3.70 12.16 4.72
C GLU A 21 3.53 10.87 5.51
N ILE A 22 3.89 9.73 4.90
CA ILE A 22 3.88 8.41 5.51
C ILE A 22 5.34 7.96 5.69
N ASP A 23 5.71 7.60 6.92
CA ASP A 23 7.09 7.24 7.27
C ASP A 23 7.53 5.91 6.62
N ARG A 24 8.79 5.53 6.85
CA ARG A 24 9.45 4.41 6.15
C ARG A 24 8.71 3.09 6.32
N THR A 25 8.79 2.28 5.26
CA THR A 25 8.06 1.03 5.07
C THR A 25 6.57 1.32 4.92
N PHE A 26 6.24 2.23 4.00
CA PHE A 26 4.88 2.78 3.85
C PHE A 26 3.83 1.70 3.49
N TYR A 27 4.25 0.57 2.93
CA TYR A 27 3.38 -0.57 2.62
C TYR A 27 3.07 -1.46 3.83
N ASN A 28 3.55 -1.09 5.02
CA ASN A 28 3.12 -1.65 6.30
C ASN A 28 2.54 -0.52 7.17
N PRO A 29 1.69 -0.84 8.17
CA PRO A 29 1.22 0.16 9.12
C PRO A 29 2.38 0.89 9.80
N THR A 30 2.45 2.21 9.61
CA THR A 30 3.53 3.06 10.09
C THR A 30 2.99 4.43 10.50
N THR A 31 3.87 5.28 11.02
CA THR A 31 3.52 6.64 11.43
C THR A 31 3.30 7.55 10.23
N TRP A 32 2.45 8.56 10.39
CA TRP A 32 2.13 9.51 9.33
C TRP A 32 1.76 10.87 9.90
N ARG A 33 1.91 11.92 9.09
CA ARG A 33 1.61 13.32 9.43
C ARG A 33 0.94 14.03 8.26
N VAL A 34 -0.02 14.90 8.54
CA VAL A 34 -0.55 15.87 7.58
C VAL A 34 0.01 17.24 7.93
N ILE A 35 0.65 17.88 6.96
CA ILE A 35 1.39 19.14 7.13
C ILE A 35 0.78 20.18 6.20
N ASN A 36 0.30 21.29 6.75
CA ASN A 36 -0.31 22.37 5.97
C ASN A 36 0.75 23.26 5.28
N PHE A 37 0.31 24.27 4.52
CA PHE A 37 1.19 25.20 3.80
C PHE A 37 2.02 26.13 4.72
N LYS A 38 1.74 26.16 6.02
CA LYS A 38 2.54 26.88 7.03
C LYS A 38 3.57 25.98 7.72
N ASP A 39 3.75 24.75 7.21
CA ASP A 39 4.57 23.69 7.80
C ASP A 39 4.13 23.26 9.21
N GLU A 40 2.85 23.45 9.54
CA GLU A 40 2.26 23.00 10.80
C GLU A 40 1.70 21.58 10.64
N VAL A 41 1.97 20.70 11.61
CA VAL A 41 1.36 19.37 11.69
C VAL A 41 -0.07 19.52 12.18
N VAL A 42 -1.04 19.29 11.30
CA VAL A 42 -2.48 19.46 11.60
C VAL A 42 -3.19 18.14 11.92
N ALA A 43 -2.60 17.01 11.54
CA ALA A 43 -3.04 15.68 11.92
C ALA A 43 -1.87 14.69 11.87
N GLY A 44 -2.01 13.56 12.56
CA GLY A 44 -1.00 12.50 12.51
C GLY A 44 -1.30 11.36 13.46
N SER A 45 -0.48 10.32 13.34
CA SER A 45 -0.43 9.22 14.30
C SER A 45 1.03 8.85 14.56
N ASP A 46 1.41 8.87 15.83
CA ASP A 46 2.70 8.39 16.35
C ASP A 46 2.61 6.95 16.89
N LYS A 47 1.44 6.31 16.76
CA LYS A 47 1.20 4.95 17.23
C LYS A 47 2.18 3.98 16.56
N ARG A 48 3.08 3.44 17.38
CA ARG A 48 3.97 2.36 16.96
C ARG A 48 3.15 1.07 16.84
N TYR A 49 2.97 0.64 15.61
CA TYR A 49 2.29 -0.60 15.29
C TYR A 49 3.21 -1.81 15.55
N VAL A 50 2.66 -2.91 16.06
CA VAL A 50 3.39 -4.16 16.31
C VAL A 50 3.03 -5.21 15.25
N GLY A 51 4.03 -5.59 14.45
CA GLY A 51 3.91 -6.53 13.34
C GLY A 51 3.99 -5.85 11.98
N HIS A 52 3.48 -6.52 10.93
CA HIS A 52 3.59 -6.08 9.53
C HIS A 52 2.25 -5.78 8.85
N GLY A 53 1.12 -5.76 9.57
CA GLY A 53 -0.21 -5.55 8.98
C GLY A 53 -0.93 -6.83 8.54
N LEU A 54 -0.23 -7.97 8.46
CA LEU A 54 -0.81 -9.25 8.06
C LEU A 54 -1.94 -9.73 8.98
N ARG A 55 -1.95 -9.29 10.25
CA ARG A 55 -3.01 -9.65 11.21
C ARG A 55 -4.35 -9.05 10.76
N GLU A 56 -4.35 -7.80 10.30
CA GLU A 56 -5.55 -7.09 9.85
C GLU A 56 -6.07 -7.71 8.54
N GLU A 57 -5.17 -8.09 7.63
CA GLU A 57 -5.53 -8.85 6.42
C GLU A 57 -6.20 -10.19 6.76
N ALA A 58 -5.62 -10.95 7.72
CA ALA A 58 -6.20 -12.21 8.16
C ALA A 58 -7.58 -12.01 8.84
N VAL A 59 -7.75 -10.93 9.59
CA VAL A 59 -9.03 -10.57 10.21
C VAL A 59 -10.08 -10.25 9.14
N GLU A 60 -9.72 -9.47 8.11
CA GLU A 60 -10.63 -9.13 7.02
C GLU A 60 -11.00 -10.37 6.18
N PHE A 61 -10.04 -11.24 5.88
CA PHE A 61 -10.31 -12.52 5.23
C PHE A 61 -11.31 -13.37 6.04
N ALA A 62 -11.06 -13.50 7.35
CA ALA A 62 -11.95 -14.26 8.23
C ALA A 62 -13.34 -13.62 8.35
N ARG A 63 -13.46 -12.30 8.21
CA ARG A 63 -14.75 -11.59 8.14
C ARG A 63 -15.49 -11.93 6.85
N CYS A 64 -14.85 -11.77 5.69
CA CYS A 64 -15.43 -12.07 4.38
C CYS A 64 -15.93 -13.52 4.32
N PHE A 65 -15.08 -14.46 4.76
CA PHE A 65 -15.41 -15.89 4.80
C PHE A 65 -16.66 -16.18 5.63
N ARG A 66 -16.74 -15.61 6.85
CA ARG A 66 -17.93 -15.78 7.72
C ARG A 66 -19.18 -15.15 7.15
N ALA A 67 -19.05 -14.06 6.39
CA ALA A 67 -20.16 -13.39 5.73
C ALA A 67 -20.60 -14.08 4.42
N GLY A 68 -19.86 -15.09 3.94
CA GLY A 68 -20.12 -15.73 2.65
C GLY A 68 -19.79 -14.83 1.44
N GLU A 69 -18.99 -13.80 1.66
CA GLU A 69 -18.52 -12.89 0.61
C GLU A 69 -17.44 -13.59 -0.24
N LYS A 70 -17.46 -13.33 -1.55
CA LYS A 70 -16.47 -13.90 -2.48
C LYS A 70 -15.21 -13.05 -2.61
N GLU A 71 -15.24 -11.82 -2.11
CA GLU A 71 -14.15 -10.85 -2.17
C GLU A 71 -14.30 -9.83 -1.03
N SER A 72 -13.22 -9.13 -0.70
CA SER A 72 -13.28 -8.03 0.26
C SER A 72 -13.91 -6.80 -0.40
N PRO A 73 -14.91 -6.16 0.23
CA PRO A 73 -15.44 -4.89 -0.26
C PRO A 73 -14.42 -3.74 -0.16
N MET A 74 -13.39 -3.87 0.68
CA MET A 74 -12.31 -2.90 0.81
C MET A 74 -11.27 -3.04 -0.31
N LEU A 75 -11.07 -4.25 -0.81
CA LEU A 75 -10.14 -4.56 -1.90
C LEU A 75 -10.77 -5.58 -2.87
N PRO A 76 -11.71 -5.14 -3.72
CA PRO A 76 -12.41 -6.03 -4.65
C PRO A 76 -11.46 -6.54 -5.74
N HIS A 77 -11.81 -7.65 -6.37
CA HIS A 77 -11.03 -8.25 -7.45
C HIS A 77 -10.79 -7.30 -8.62
N SER A 78 -11.74 -6.39 -8.92
CA SER A 78 -11.56 -5.37 -9.95
C SER A 78 -10.40 -4.42 -9.65
N GLU A 79 -10.19 -4.08 -8.38
CA GLU A 79 -9.07 -3.23 -7.95
C GLU A 79 -7.74 -3.98 -8.11
N ILE A 80 -7.71 -5.27 -7.74
CA ILE A 80 -6.53 -6.13 -7.97
C ILE A 80 -6.19 -6.21 -9.47
N LEU A 81 -7.19 -6.40 -10.34
CA LEU A 81 -6.97 -6.43 -11.80
C LEU A 81 -6.46 -5.09 -12.34
N SER A 82 -6.95 -3.95 -11.82
CA SER A 82 -6.46 -2.61 -12.17
C SER A 82 -4.98 -2.43 -11.82
N ILE A 83 -4.59 -2.83 -10.61
CA ILE A 83 -3.20 -2.80 -10.15
C ILE A 83 -2.32 -3.69 -11.03
N MET A 84 -2.76 -4.92 -11.31
CA MET A 84 -2.03 -5.85 -12.18
C MET A 84 -1.88 -5.30 -13.60
N GLY A 85 -2.90 -4.63 -14.13
CA GLY A 85 -2.81 -3.94 -15.43
C GLY A 85 -1.73 -2.87 -15.44
N THR A 86 -1.61 -2.08 -14.36
CA THR A 86 -0.54 -1.08 -14.22
C THR A 86 0.85 -1.72 -14.17
N ILE A 87 1.00 -2.84 -13.45
CA ILE A 87 2.27 -3.59 -13.37
C ILE A 87 2.65 -4.16 -14.74
N THR A 88 1.70 -4.73 -15.47
CA THR A 88 1.91 -5.25 -16.83
C THR A 88 2.33 -4.14 -17.79
N GLU A 89 1.65 -3.00 -17.76
CA GLU A 89 2.01 -1.84 -18.59
C GLU A 89 3.45 -1.36 -18.31
N ILE A 90 3.83 -1.23 -17.04
CA ILE A 90 5.20 -0.85 -16.66
C ILE A 90 6.22 -1.87 -17.19
N ALA A 91 5.92 -3.17 -17.07
CA ALA A 91 6.79 -4.23 -17.57
C ALA A 91 6.95 -4.15 -19.10
N ASP A 92 5.87 -3.88 -19.83
CA ASP A 92 5.89 -3.74 -21.28
C ASP A 92 6.72 -2.53 -21.74
N GLN A 93 6.61 -1.38 -21.05
CA GLN A 93 7.40 -0.18 -21.37
C GLN A 93 8.91 -0.40 -21.26
N ILE A 94 9.36 -1.30 -20.39
CA ILE A 94 10.78 -1.63 -20.20
C ILE A 94 11.21 -2.91 -20.93
N GLY A 95 10.30 -3.56 -21.68
CA GLY A 95 10.57 -4.82 -22.38
C GLY A 95 10.74 -6.04 -21.47
N LEU A 96 10.31 -5.96 -20.21
CA LEU A 96 10.36 -7.08 -19.27
C LEU A 96 9.28 -8.11 -19.66
N LYS A 97 9.71 -9.32 -20.03
CA LYS A 97 8.82 -10.44 -20.33
C LYS A 97 8.94 -11.50 -19.25
N PHE A 98 7.79 -11.88 -18.70
CA PHE A 98 7.69 -13.03 -17.82
C PHE A 98 7.50 -14.28 -18.69
N GLU A 99 8.15 -15.38 -18.31
CA GLU A 99 7.78 -16.68 -18.86
C GLU A 99 6.32 -16.98 -18.49
N LYS A 100 5.59 -17.68 -19.36
CA LYS A 100 4.26 -18.16 -18.99
C LYS A 100 4.40 -19.02 -17.74
N PHE A 101 3.66 -18.67 -16.70
CA PHE A 101 3.42 -19.59 -15.59
C PHE A 101 2.61 -20.76 -16.15
N ALA A 102 3.29 -21.88 -16.41
CA ALA A 102 2.83 -23.24 -16.76
C ALA A 102 1.47 -23.37 -17.50
N GLU A 103 1.51 -24.01 -18.69
CA GLU A 103 0.29 -24.40 -19.45
C GLU A 103 -0.51 -25.53 -18.78
#